data_AF-A0A9W8N611-F1
#
_entry.id   AF-A0A9W8N611-F1
#
_cell.length_a   1.000
_cell.length_b   1.000
_cell.length_c   1.000
_cell.angle_alpha   90.00
_cell.angle_beta   90.00
_cell.angle_gamma   90.00
#
_symmetry.space_group_name_H-M   'P 1'
#
loop_
_entity.id
_entity.type
_entity.pdbx_description
1 polymer ?
#
loop_
_entity_poly.entity_id
_entity_poly.type
_entity_poly.pdbx_seq_one_letter_code
_entity_poly.pdbx_strand_id
1 'polypeptide(L)'
;MLNVAAIALRAFLVIFGAVVLGLSVTLAKHQVVGSPPPETSFFSFAGAFGLIASAIGILSILIDKVPQIGVAVADGLASVFYLAGAIALTVALKPVSSCTSHDDVQREARFNNKLLNGGCRTIKGDKYCYAGSGAGEKFESYTPSRCQEVQADYVFGYLAAVFGVASVIITLLKQRRGGTTATVATFEYAESPPVYPSPAGKGSGAWADAYARARDLVDQMTLEEKANITRGFTVSDNTCAGNTGTVPRLGWPGLCLHDAGNGVRATDLVTSFPSALHVGASWDRNLTYQRGLFMGKEFKAKGVNVLLGPNAGPLGRTPLGGRNWEGFSVDPYLSGQLVSESIIAHQDAGVIATLKHLIGNEQETYRRPYFGVEAESSNIDDKTLHEYYLWPFVDGVKAGTASVMCSYNRINNTYGCMNSKLMNGVLKTELEFDGFVMLDWNAQHDVYSSNAGLDMVMPSGGSFGTNLTDAVSNGTVDASRVTDMATRIIAAWYLVGQDVDFPTPGIGMKNLTQPHEQVDARDPQSRDVVLEGAIAGHVLVKNDNALPFPKKPVMLSVFGYDATVSPTKNTDTLFQLGYTSSAEMGQAVLGTEQHFDQAARGGTIVTGGRAGANGPAH
;
A
#
# COMPACT_ATOMS: atom_id res chain seq x y z
N MET A 1 32.21 0.88 -38.40
CA MET A 1 32.49 2.31 -38.09
C MET A 1 32.08 2.71 -36.67
N LEU A 2 30.86 2.42 -36.20
CA LEU A 2 30.39 2.80 -34.86
C LEU A 2 31.16 2.19 -33.66
N ASN A 3 31.71 0.97 -33.79
CA ASN A 3 32.56 0.38 -32.74
C ASN A 3 33.88 1.13 -32.58
N VAL A 4 34.53 1.49 -33.69
CA VAL A 4 35.78 2.26 -33.69
C VAL A 4 35.54 3.66 -33.13
N ALA A 5 34.42 4.31 -33.50
CA ALA A 5 34.04 5.60 -32.94
C ALA A 5 33.74 5.56 -31.43
N ALA A 6 33.03 4.52 -30.96
CA ALA A 6 32.74 4.33 -29.54
C ALA A 6 34.01 4.06 -28.72
N ILE A 7 34.94 3.26 -29.24
CA ILE A 7 36.24 3.02 -28.59
C ILE A 7 37.07 4.30 -28.56
N ALA A 8 37.12 5.05 -29.67
CA ALA A 8 37.86 6.31 -29.73
C ALA A 8 37.33 7.34 -28.72
N LEU A 9 36.00 7.52 -28.63
CA LEU A 9 35.38 8.44 -27.67
C LEU A 9 35.67 8.06 -26.22
N ARG A 10 35.57 6.77 -25.89
CA ARG A 10 35.88 6.29 -24.53
C ARG A 10 37.37 6.38 -24.22
N ALA A 11 38.25 6.22 -25.20
CA ALA A 11 39.69 6.47 -25.04
C ALA A 11 39.98 7.95 -24.72
N PHE A 12 39.30 8.88 -25.41
CA PHE A 12 39.39 10.31 -25.07
C PHE A 12 38.87 10.60 -23.65
N LEU A 13 37.78 9.95 -23.22
CA LEU A 13 37.29 10.09 -21.85
C LEU A 13 38.25 9.56 -20.79
N VAL A 14 38.95 8.45 -21.06
CA VAL A 14 40.03 7.98 -20.19
C VAL A 14 41.15 9.01 -20.09
N ILE A 15 41.57 9.58 -21.22
CA ILE A 15 42.63 10.59 -21.25
C ILE A 15 42.21 11.85 -20.47
N PHE A 16 41.04 12.39 -20.75
CA PHE A 16 40.56 13.60 -20.07
C PHE A 16 40.27 13.35 -18.59
N GLY A 17 39.71 12.19 -18.23
CA GLY A 17 39.52 11.81 -16.83
C GLY A 17 40.83 11.67 -16.06
N ALA A 18 41.87 11.13 -16.69
CA ALA A 18 43.22 11.05 -16.10
C ALA A 18 43.85 12.43 -15.91
N VAL A 19 43.68 13.33 -16.89
CA VAL A 19 44.17 14.71 -16.80
C VAL A 19 43.44 15.47 -15.68
N VAL A 20 42.11 15.39 -15.61
CA VAL A 20 41.31 16.01 -14.55
C VAL A 20 41.73 15.48 -13.18
N LEU A 21 41.81 14.15 -13.02
CA LEU A 21 42.25 13.56 -11.76
C LEU A 21 43.68 14.02 -11.39
N GLY A 22 44.59 14.04 -12.35
CA GLY A 22 45.97 14.45 -12.15
C GLY A 22 46.11 15.91 -11.72
N LEU A 23 45.40 16.83 -12.39
CA LEU A 23 45.39 18.25 -12.07
C LEU A 23 44.74 18.50 -10.71
N SER A 24 43.57 17.91 -10.44
CA SER A 24 42.87 18.07 -9.16
C SER A 24 43.66 17.50 -7.97
N VAL A 25 44.30 16.33 -8.13
CA VAL A 25 45.19 15.76 -7.10
C VAL A 25 46.42 16.63 -6.88
N THR A 26 46.98 17.21 -7.95
CA THR A 26 48.10 18.14 -7.86
C THR A 26 47.70 19.39 -7.08
N LEU A 27 46.54 19.99 -7.39
CA LEU A 27 46.00 21.13 -6.64
C LEU A 27 45.76 20.78 -5.17
N ALA A 28 45.22 19.60 -4.88
CA ALA A 28 44.99 19.12 -3.52
C ALA A 28 46.27 18.92 -2.71
N LYS A 29 47.33 18.38 -3.33
CA LYS A 29 48.65 18.18 -2.69
C LYS A 29 49.31 19.49 -2.29
N HIS A 30 49.04 20.57 -3.02
CA HIS A 30 49.55 21.90 -2.72
C HIS A 30 48.71 22.67 -1.68
N GLN A 31 47.72 22.03 -1.07
CA GLN A 31 47.06 22.55 0.13
C GLN A 31 47.96 22.32 1.34
N VAL A 32 48.49 23.41 1.90
CA VAL A 32 49.43 23.38 3.04
C VAL A 32 48.69 23.55 4.37
N VAL A 33 47.62 24.33 4.38
CA VAL A 33 46.83 24.63 5.59
C VAL A 33 45.37 24.26 5.37
N GLY A 34 44.85 23.40 6.24
CA GLY A 34 43.49 22.90 6.19
C GLY A 34 43.28 21.83 5.11
N SER A 35 42.05 21.34 4.99
CA SER A 35 41.67 20.39 3.93
C SER A 35 41.61 21.08 2.56
N PRO A 36 41.84 20.34 1.46
CA PRO A 36 41.62 20.86 0.11
C PRO A 36 40.20 21.44 -0.03
N PRO A 37 40.02 22.49 -0.85
CA PRO A 37 38.70 23.02 -1.13
C PRO A 37 37.74 21.92 -1.63
N PRO A 38 36.44 22.01 -1.27
CA PRO A 38 35.44 21.03 -1.70
C PRO A 38 35.40 20.86 -3.22
N GLU A 39 35.62 21.93 -3.98
CA GLU A 39 35.64 21.92 -5.44
C GLU A 39 36.77 21.03 -5.98
N THR A 40 37.98 21.15 -5.42
CA THR A 40 39.14 20.32 -5.78
C THR A 40 38.93 18.85 -5.41
N SER A 41 38.31 18.60 -4.26
CA SER A 41 38.02 17.23 -3.79
C SER A 41 36.94 16.56 -4.65
N PHE A 42 35.88 17.30 -4.97
CA PHE A 42 34.82 16.84 -5.85
C PHE A 42 35.33 16.53 -7.26
N PHE A 43 36.25 17.35 -7.77
CA PHE A 43 36.77 17.17 -9.12
C PHE A 43 37.79 16.03 -9.24
N SER A 44 38.54 15.77 -8.17
CA SER A 44 39.30 14.52 -8.02
C SER A 44 38.38 13.29 -8.06
N PHE A 45 37.23 13.34 -7.37
CA PHE A 45 36.24 12.27 -7.44
C PHE A 45 35.65 12.11 -8.85
N ALA A 46 35.27 13.20 -9.51
CA ALA A 46 34.75 13.17 -10.88
C ALA A 46 35.76 12.57 -11.87
N GLY A 47 37.04 12.95 -11.75
CA GLY A 47 38.17 12.36 -12.49
C GLY A 47 38.27 10.85 -12.31
N ALA A 48 38.31 10.37 -11.06
CA ALA A 48 38.40 8.94 -10.74
C ALA A 48 37.17 8.15 -11.19
N PHE A 49 35.97 8.68 -10.96
CA PHE A 49 34.72 8.04 -11.37
C PHE A 49 34.64 7.91 -12.90
N GLY A 50 34.96 8.97 -13.64
CA GLY A 50 34.92 8.95 -15.10
C GLY A 50 35.97 8.03 -15.72
N LEU A 51 37.14 7.84 -15.08
CA LEU A 51 38.11 6.81 -15.47
C LEU A 51 37.54 5.40 -15.34
N ILE A 52 36.92 5.09 -14.20
CA ILE A 52 36.31 3.79 -13.93
C ILE A 52 35.16 3.53 -14.91
N ALA A 53 34.26 4.51 -15.09
CA ALA A 53 33.16 4.43 -16.03
C ALA A 53 33.64 4.19 -17.47
N SER A 54 34.68 4.91 -17.90
CA SER A 54 35.26 4.77 -19.24
C SER A 54 35.95 3.42 -19.45
N ALA A 55 36.67 2.92 -18.44
CA ALA A 55 37.32 1.60 -18.49
C ALA A 55 36.30 0.46 -18.55
N ILE A 56 35.25 0.51 -17.71
CA ILE A 56 34.11 -0.43 -17.79
C ILE A 56 33.45 -0.34 -19.16
N GLY A 57 33.31 0.87 -19.69
CA GLY A 57 32.78 1.11 -21.02
C GLY A 57 33.58 0.49 -22.14
N ILE A 58 34.92 0.61 -22.13
CA ILE A 58 35.79 -0.04 -23.12
C ILE A 58 35.70 -1.56 -22.97
N LEU A 59 35.74 -2.07 -21.75
CA LEU A 59 35.63 -3.50 -21.47
C LEU A 59 34.29 -4.08 -21.96
N SER A 60 33.21 -3.32 -21.82
CA SER A 60 31.88 -3.70 -22.30
C SER A 60 31.77 -3.83 -23.83
N ILE A 61 32.66 -3.17 -24.57
CA ILE A 61 32.72 -3.29 -26.03
C ILE A 61 33.53 -4.55 -26.44
N LEU A 62 34.42 -5.02 -25.58
CA LEU A 62 35.26 -6.20 -25.80
C LEU A 62 34.62 -7.49 -25.25
N ILE A 63 33.64 -7.38 -24.35
CA ILE A 63 32.97 -8.50 -23.69
C ILE A 63 31.45 -8.34 -23.82
N ASP A 64 30.81 -9.19 -24.63
CA ASP A 64 29.38 -9.15 -24.96
C ASP A 64 28.41 -9.43 -23.78
N LYS A 65 28.92 -9.58 -22.55
CA LYS A 65 28.13 -9.87 -21.34
C LYS A 65 27.83 -8.66 -20.46
N VAL A 66 28.35 -7.47 -20.80
CA VAL A 66 28.12 -6.26 -19.98
C VAL A 66 26.91 -5.48 -20.54
N PRO A 67 25.86 -5.22 -19.74
CA PRO A 67 24.68 -4.49 -20.19
C PRO A 67 25.02 -3.06 -20.65
N GLN A 68 24.79 -2.79 -21.94
CA GLN A 68 25.14 -1.49 -22.55
C GLN A 68 24.36 -0.32 -21.96
N ILE A 69 23.18 -0.56 -21.39
CA ILE A 69 22.40 0.48 -20.69
C ILE A 69 23.07 0.91 -19.39
N GLY A 70 23.65 -0.01 -18.63
CA GLY A 70 24.39 0.31 -17.41
C GLY A 70 25.63 1.13 -17.71
N VAL A 71 26.28 0.86 -18.85
CA VAL A 71 27.42 1.63 -19.35
C VAL A 71 26.99 3.03 -19.79
N ALA A 72 25.86 3.17 -20.48
CA ALA A 72 25.33 4.48 -20.87
C ALA A 72 24.93 5.34 -19.65
N VAL A 73 24.37 4.71 -18.60
CA VAL A 73 24.06 5.39 -17.34
C VAL A 73 25.35 5.84 -16.64
N ALA A 74 26.37 4.98 -16.58
CA ALA A 74 27.67 5.34 -15.99
C ALA A 74 28.34 6.50 -16.73
N ASP A 75 28.35 6.48 -18.06
CA ASP A 75 28.86 7.58 -18.90
C ASP A 75 28.07 8.88 -18.68
N GLY A 76 26.74 8.78 -18.57
CA GLY A 76 25.86 9.91 -18.31
C GLY A 76 26.14 10.55 -16.95
N LEU A 77 26.26 9.74 -15.90
CA LEU A 77 26.62 10.21 -14.56
C LEU A 77 28.01 10.84 -14.53
N ALA A 78 29.00 10.21 -15.18
CA ALA A 78 30.35 10.77 -15.28
C ALA A 78 30.33 12.14 -15.98
N SER A 79 29.57 12.27 -17.07
CA SER A 79 29.39 13.54 -17.78
C SER A 79 28.77 14.63 -16.91
N VAL A 80 27.77 14.28 -16.11
CA VAL A 80 27.12 15.24 -15.19
C VAL A 80 28.09 15.69 -14.11
N PHE A 81 28.89 14.77 -13.53
CA PHE A 81 29.88 15.12 -12.53
C PHE A 81 31.01 16.00 -13.10
N TYR A 82 31.51 15.70 -14.31
CA TYR A 82 32.47 16.56 -14.98
C TYR A 82 31.91 17.96 -15.25
N LEU A 83 30.66 18.06 -15.70
CA LEU A 83 30.02 19.35 -15.95
C LEU A 83 29.82 20.14 -14.65
N ALA A 84 29.28 19.51 -13.61
CA ALA A 84 29.04 20.15 -12.31
C ALA A 84 30.34 20.65 -11.68
N GLY A 85 31.41 19.85 -11.75
CA GLY A 85 32.70 20.23 -11.20
C GLY A 85 33.41 21.31 -12.01
N ALA A 86 33.31 21.27 -13.34
CA ALA A 86 33.84 22.33 -14.21
C ALA A 86 33.15 23.67 -13.95
N ILE A 87 31.83 23.66 -13.76
CA ILE A 87 31.06 24.85 -13.37
C ILE A 87 31.52 25.35 -12.00
N ALA A 88 31.67 24.46 -11.01
CA ALA A 88 32.12 24.84 -9.67
C ALA A 88 33.51 25.51 -9.69
N LEU A 89 34.48 24.93 -10.41
CA LEU A 89 35.82 25.52 -10.57
C LEU A 89 35.78 26.85 -11.34
N THR A 90 34.94 26.95 -12.40
CA THR A 90 34.75 28.20 -13.16
C THR A 90 34.21 29.32 -12.27
N VAL A 91 33.19 29.02 -11.46
CA VAL A 91 32.58 29.98 -10.54
C VAL A 91 33.56 30.39 -9.45
N ALA A 92 34.29 29.44 -8.89
CA ALA A 92 35.28 29.71 -7.85
C ALA A 92 36.49 30.51 -8.37
N LEU A 93 36.83 30.40 -9.66
CA LEU A 93 37.90 31.20 -10.28
C LEU A 93 37.42 32.57 -10.79
N LYS A 94 36.11 32.84 -10.85
CA LYS A 94 35.52 34.10 -11.37
C LYS A 94 36.16 35.40 -10.85
N PRO A 95 36.60 35.52 -9.58
CA PRO A 95 37.27 36.74 -9.10
C PRO A 95 38.64 37.02 -9.74
N VAL A 96 39.23 36.04 -10.43
CA VAL A 96 40.52 36.12 -11.11
C VAL A 96 40.28 36.19 -12.61
N SER A 97 40.41 37.38 -13.19
CA SER A 97 40.21 37.60 -14.64
C SER A 97 41.47 37.32 -15.47
N SER A 98 42.65 37.30 -14.84
CA SER A 98 43.91 36.95 -15.51
C SER A 98 44.86 36.18 -14.58
N CYS A 99 45.37 35.04 -15.06
CA CYS A 99 46.39 34.26 -14.33
C CYS A 99 47.80 34.88 -14.42
N THR A 100 48.07 35.66 -15.47
CA THR A 100 49.42 36.18 -15.80
C THR A 100 49.56 37.69 -15.59
N SER A 101 48.46 38.42 -15.38
CA SER A 101 48.54 39.86 -15.15
C SER A 101 49.33 40.18 -13.88
N HIS A 102 50.21 41.18 -14.00
CA HIS A 102 51.00 41.72 -12.90
C HIS A 102 50.34 42.92 -12.21
N ASP A 103 49.13 43.31 -12.62
CA ASP A 103 48.38 44.36 -11.92
C ASP A 103 48.05 43.93 -10.48
N ASP A 104 48.03 44.90 -9.56
CA ASP A 104 47.91 44.60 -8.13
C ASP A 104 46.55 44.01 -7.76
N VAL A 105 45.50 44.36 -8.49
CA VAL A 105 44.14 43.84 -8.27
C VAL A 105 44.07 42.34 -8.58
N GLN A 106 44.65 41.89 -9.70
CA GLN A 106 44.70 40.49 -10.09
C GLN A 106 45.66 39.69 -9.23
N ARG A 107 46.77 40.30 -8.79
CA ARG A 107 47.68 39.67 -7.82
C ARG A 107 46.97 39.40 -6.50
N GLU A 108 46.23 40.38 -5.98
CA GLU A 108 45.47 40.24 -4.74
C GLU A 108 44.32 39.23 -4.88
N ALA A 109 43.58 39.27 -6.00
CA ALA A 109 42.50 38.32 -6.28
C ALA A 109 43.03 36.87 -6.30
N ARG A 110 44.19 36.62 -6.94
CA ARG A 110 44.82 35.31 -6.94
C ARG A 110 45.29 34.88 -5.55
N PHE A 111 45.87 35.80 -4.77
CA PHE A 111 46.35 35.54 -3.42
C PHE A 111 45.22 35.16 -2.46
N ASN A 112 44.08 35.84 -2.56
CA ASN A 112 42.93 35.62 -1.70
C ASN A 112 42.05 34.43 -2.11
N ASN A 113 42.22 33.90 -3.33
CA ASN A 113 41.44 32.77 -3.81
C ASN A 113 41.89 31.44 -3.17
N LYS A 114 40.95 30.75 -2.52
CA LYS A 114 41.19 29.50 -1.78
C LYS A 114 41.61 28.32 -2.66
N LEU A 115 41.30 28.32 -3.95
CA LEU A 115 41.76 27.30 -4.90
C LEU A 115 43.22 27.49 -5.30
N LEU A 116 43.69 28.74 -5.26
CA LEU A 116 45.00 29.14 -5.80
C LEU A 116 46.06 29.28 -4.71
N ASN A 117 45.65 29.65 -3.49
CA ASN A 117 46.53 29.61 -2.34
C ASN A 117 46.58 28.20 -1.73
N GLY A 118 47.63 27.90 -0.99
CA GLY A 118 47.78 26.68 -0.20
C GLY A 118 47.05 26.73 1.13
N GLY A 119 46.03 27.58 1.27
CA GLY A 119 45.33 27.85 2.52
C GLY A 119 45.85 29.08 3.27
N CYS A 120 45.01 29.61 4.16
CA CYS A 120 45.34 30.78 4.97
C CYS A 120 45.05 30.53 6.45
N ARG A 121 45.83 31.17 7.33
CA ARG A 121 45.60 31.19 8.77
C ARG A 121 45.62 32.62 9.29
N THR A 122 44.79 32.92 10.28
CA THR A 122 44.79 34.22 10.95
C THR A 122 45.70 34.15 12.17
N ILE A 123 46.72 35.01 12.24
CA ILE A 123 47.63 35.13 13.38
C ILE A 123 47.52 36.55 13.90
N LYS A 124 47.11 36.72 15.17
CA LYS A 124 46.99 38.03 15.84
C LYS A 124 46.15 39.07 15.08
N GLY A 125 45.11 38.63 14.36
CA GLY A 125 44.20 39.48 13.60
C GLY A 125 44.52 39.60 12.10
N ASP A 126 45.75 39.25 11.69
CA ASP A 126 46.20 39.35 10.29
C ASP A 126 46.13 38.00 9.57
N LYS A 127 45.68 38.01 8.31
CA LYS A 127 45.50 36.80 7.48
C LYS A 127 46.76 36.51 6.68
N TYR A 128 47.38 35.37 6.95
CA TYR A 128 48.56 34.88 6.24
C TYR A 128 48.18 33.71 5.33
N CYS A 129 48.27 33.90 4.02
CA CYS A 129 48.01 32.87 3.02
C CYS A 129 49.32 32.29 2.48
N TYR A 130 49.36 30.97 2.29
CA TYR A 130 50.48 30.29 1.66
C TYR A 130 50.36 30.43 0.15
N ALA A 131 51.26 31.17 -0.49
CA ALA A 131 51.18 31.49 -1.92
C ALA A 131 52.47 31.24 -2.71
N GLY A 132 53.56 30.76 -2.07
CA GLY A 132 54.88 30.60 -2.70
C GLY A 132 55.86 29.82 -1.80
N SER A 133 57.06 29.53 -2.30
CA SER A 133 58.22 29.09 -1.48
C SER A 133 59.32 30.15 -1.55
N GLY A 134 60.14 30.24 -0.51
CA GLY A 134 61.23 31.22 -0.44
C GLY A 134 62.52 30.60 0.07
N ALA A 135 63.60 30.78 -0.70
CA ALA A 135 64.97 30.83 -0.21
C ALA A 135 65.68 32.01 -0.92
N GLY A 136 66.05 33.04 -0.17
CA GLY A 136 66.65 34.27 -0.70
C GLY A 136 65.64 35.29 -1.26
N GLU A 137 66.10 36.53 -1.51
CA GLU A 137 65.31 37.77 -1.75
C GLU A 137 64.32 37.79 -2.95
N LYS A 138 63.92 36.65 -3.51
CA LYS A 138 62.86 36.57 -4.53
C LYS A 138 61.78 35.58 -4.10
N PHE A 139 60.63 36.10 -3.70
CA PHE A 139 59.43 35.32 -3.38
C PHE A 139 58.67 35.05 -4.69
N GLU A 140 58.75 33.83 -5.23
CA GLU A 140 57.95 33.44 -6.39
C GLU A 140 56.59 32.90 -5.95
N SER A 141 55.52 33.56 -6.41
CA SER A 141 54.15 33.12 -6.14
C SER A 141 53.79 31.95 -7.07
N TYR A 142 53.30 30.84 -6.51
CA TYR A 142 52.74 29.71 -7.26
C TYR A 142 51.28 29.95 -7.68
N THR A 143 50.66 31.05 -7.25
CA THR A 143 49.27 31.36 -7.61
C THR A 143 49.01 31.57 -9.11
N PRO A 144 49.95 32.10 -9.94
CA PRO A 144 49.79 32.15 -11.39
C PRO A 144 49.77 30.76 -12.05
N SER A 145 50.70 29.87 -11.68
CA SER A 145 50.75 28.50 -12.25
C SER A 145 49.54 27.68 -11.81
N ARG A 146 49.14 27.77 -10.53
CA ARG A 146 47.92 27.12 -10.03
C ARG A 146 46.66 27.67 -10.68
N CYS A 147 46.63 28.96 -11.02
CA CYS A 147 45.53 29.54 -11.77
C CYS A 147 45.42 28.90 -13.16
N GLN A 148 46.55 28.71 -13.85
CA GLN A 148 46.58 28.02 -15.13
C GLN A 148 46.19 26.54 -15.01
N GLU A 149 46.60 25.86 -13.93
CA GLU A 149 46.19 24.49 -13.63
C GLU A 149 44.68 24.38 -13.42
N VAL A 150 44.06 25.26 -12.62
CA VAL A 150 42.59 25.30 -12.43
C VAL A 150 41.87 25.62 -13.74
N GLN A 151 42.42 26.53 -14.56
CA GLN A 151 41.89 26.82 -15.89
C GLN A 151 41.91 25.60 -16.80
N ALA A 152 43.04 24.91 -16.86
CA ALA A 152 43.14 23.66 -17.60
C ALA A 152 42.16 22.62 -17.06
N ASP A 153 42.05 22.47 -15.74
CA ASP A 153 41.23 21.45 -15.09
C ASP A 153 39.75 21.61 -15.47
N TYR A 154 39.16 22.79 -15.33
CA TYR A 154 37.75 22.96 -15.72
C TYR A 154 37.55 22.88 -17.24
N VAL A 155 38.52 23.27 -18.08
CA VAL A 155 38.42 23.10 -19.53
C VAL A 155 38.38 21.62 -19.90
N PHE A 156 39.28 20.80 -19.34
CA PHE A 156 39.25 19.35 -19.53
C PHE A 156 38.00 18.72 -18.94
N GLY A 157 37.45 19.31 -17.87
CA GLY A 157 36.10 19.04 -17.36
C GLY A 157 34.99 19.18 -18.38
N TYR A 158 34.87 20.37 -18.99
CA TYR A 158 33.86 20.62 -20.01
C TYR A 158 34.04 19.70 -21.23
N LEU A 159 35.28 19.46 -21.65
CA LEU A 159 35.57 18.51 -22.73
C LEU A 159 35.14 17.09 -22.35
N ALA A 160 35.50 16.61 -21.15
CA ALA A 160 35.08 15.29 -20.67
C ALA A 160 33.55 15.16 -20.61
N ALA A 161 32.83 16.21 -20.21
CA ALA A 161 31.37 16.23 -20.25
C ALA A 161 30.83 16.11 -21.69
N VAL A 162 31.34 16.90 -22.64
CA VAL A 162 30.90 16.84 -24.04
C VAL A 162 31.13 15.45 -24.66
N PHE A 163 32.32 14.88 -24.44
CA PHE A 163 32.64 13.54 -24.92
C PHE A 163 31.80 12.45 -24.21
N GLY A 164 31.43 12.67 -22.95
CA GLY A 164 30.55 11.79 -22.17
C GLY A 164 29.15 11.73 -22.78
N VAL A 165 28.55 12.89 -23.06
CA VAL A 165 27.27 12.98 -23.77
C VAL A 165 27.35 12.33 -25.16
N ALA A 166 28.42 12.58 -25.91
CA ALA A 166 28.62 11.95 -27.23
C ALA A 166 28.70 10.42 -27.15
N SER A 167 29.35 9.87 -26.11
CA SER A 167 29.41 8.43 -25.84
C SER A 167 28.02 7.84 -25.56
N VAL A 168 27.20 8.52 -24.76
CA VAL A 168 25.82 8.10 -24.46
C VAL A 168 24.97 8.07 -25.74
N ILE A 169 25.03 9.13 -26.54
CA ILE A 169 24.26 9.22 -27.79
C ILE A 169 24.64 8.08 -28.75
N ILE A 170 25.93 7.80 -28.93
CA ILE A 170 26.38 6.71 -29.80
C ILE A 170 25.98 5.33 -29.27
N THR A 171 25.98 5.15 -27.95
CA THR A 171 25.55 3.90 -27.31
C THR A 171 24.04 3.66 -27.53
N LEU A 172 23.21 4.70 -27.39
CA LEU A 172 21.77 4.63 -27.67
C LEU A 172 21.45 4.41 -29.17
N LEU A 173 22.22 5.06 -30.06
CA LEU A 173 22.06 4.87 -31.51
C LEU A 173 22.43 3.45 -31.97
N LYS A 174 23.39 2.79 -31.30
CA LYS A 174 23.69 1.36 -31.53
C LYS A 174 22.53 0.46 -31.12
N GLN A 175 21.92 0.73 -29.97
CA GLN A 175 20.79 -0.07 -29.45
C GLN A 175 19.57 0.00 -30.39
N ARG A 176 19.37 1.11 -31.11
CA ARG A 176 18.30 1.25 -32.12
C ARG A 176 18.52 0.48 -33.44
N ARG A 177 19.77 0.10 -33.78
CA ARG A 177 20.10 -0.59 -35.04
C ARG A 177 20.42 -2.07 -34.88
N GLY A 178 20.79 -2.52 -33.69
CA GLY A 178 20.92 -3.93 -33.35
C GLY A 178 19.56 -4.53 -32.99
N GLY A 179 18.72 -4.76 -34.00
CA GLY A 179 17.58 -5.66 -33.86
C GLY A 179 18.10 -7.07 -33.62
N THR A 180 18.21 -7.44 -32.36
CA THR A 180 18.28 -8.84 -31.93
C THR A 180 17.78 -8.83 -30.49
N THR A 181 16.77 -9.66 -30.28
CA THR A 181 16.18 -10.06 -29.00
C THR A 181 17.28 -10.58 -28.06
N ALA A 182 18.05 -9.67 -27.49
CA ALA A 182 18.70 -9.91 -26.23
C ALA A 182 17.58 -9.84 -25.20
N THR A 183 17.20 -11.01 -24.68
CA THR A 183 16.50 -11.14 -23.41
C THR A 183 17.25 -10.30 -22.38
N VAL A 184 16.81 -9.04 -22.23
CA VAL A 184 16.67 -8.44 -20.92
C VAL A 184 16.06 -9.56 -20.09
N ALA A 185 16.68 -9.95 -18.98
CA ALA A 185 15.92 -10.63 -17.96
C ALA A 185 14.79 -9.65 -17.62
N THR A 186 13.66 -9.80 -18.32
CA THR A 186 12.39 -9.24 -17.90
C THR A 186 12.31 -9.70 -16.46
N PHE A 187 12.30 -8.75 -15.53
CA PHE A 187 11.59 -9.04 -14.30
C PHE A 187 10.20 -9.41 -14.79
N GLU A 188 9.95 -10.72 -14.88
CA GLU A 188 8.68 -11.27 -15.27
C GLU A 188 7.81 -10.99 -14.06
N TYR A 189 7.24 -9.78 -14.06
CA TYR A 189 6.26 -9.39 -13.07
C TYR A 189 5.19 -10.46 -13.10
N ALA A 190 4.80 -10.98 -11.94
CA ALA A 190 3.71 -11.94 -11.88
C ALA A 190 2.49 -11.34 -12.59
N GLU A 191 1.95 -12.05 -13.57
CA GLU A 191 0.79 -11.61 -14.33
C GLU A 191 -0.45 -12.39 -13.90
N SER A 192 -1.58 -11.68 -13.82
CA SER A 192 -2.88 -12.29 -13.63
C SER A 192 -3.51 -12.56 -15.00
N PRO A 193 -3.72 -13.82 -15.41
CA PRO A 193 -4.28 -14.13 -16.72
C PRO A 193 -5.72 -13.60 -16.84
N PRO A 194 -6.14 -13.05 -17.99
CA PRO A 194 -7.49 -12.54 -18.15
C PRO A 194 -8.52 -13.67 -18.24
N VAL A 195 -9.67 -13.52 -17.58
CA VAL A 195 -10.81 -14.45 -17.69
C VAL A 195 -12.10 -13.66 -17.94
N TYR A 196 -12.61 -13.74 -19.17
CA TYR A 196 -13.81 -13.04 -19.61
C TYR A 196 -14.67 -13.95 -20.52
N PRO A 197 -16.00 -13.73 -20.61
CA PRO A 197 -16.77 -12.73 -19.86
C PRO A 197 -16.94 -13.12 -18.38
N SER A 198 -17.44 -12.17 -17.56
CA SER A 198 -17.91 -12.51 -16.20
C SER A 198 -19.11 -13.46 -16.31
N PRO A 199 -19.08 -14.65 -15.67
CA PRO A 199 -20.19 -15.58 -15.73
C PRO A 199 -21.41 -15.03 -14.98
N ALA A 200 -22.59 -15.21 -15.58
CA ALA A 200 -23.85 -14.85 -14.94
C ALA A 200 -24.20 -15.83 -13.80
N GLY A 201 -24.93 -15.33 -12.81
CA GLY A 201 -25.42 -16.16 -11.71
C GLY A 201 -26.37 -17.24 -12.20
N LYS A 202 -26.13 -18.49 -11.77
CA LYS A 202 -26.97 -19.63 -12.15
C LYS A 202 -28.28 -19.58 -11.37
N GLY A 203 -28.22 -19.24 -10.09
CA GLY A 203 -29.37 -19.26 -9.20
C GLY A 203 -29.87 -20.68 -8.97
N SER A 204 -28.97 -21.55 -8.55
CA SER A 204 -29.28 -22.98 -8.37
C SER A 204 -29.37 -23.36 -6.89
N GLY A 205 -29.95 -24.54 -6.59
CA GLY A 205 -30.07 -25.02 -5.21
C GLY A 205 -30.86 -24.03 -4.33
N ALA A 206 -30.25 -23.62 -3.20
CA ALA A 206 -30.85 -22.67 -2.26
C ALA A 206 -31.15 -21.29 -2.87
N TRP A 207 -30.48 -20.92 -3.97
CA TRP A 207 -30.65 -19.64 -4.63
C TRP A 207 -31.81 -19.60 -5.64
N ALA A 208 -32.44 -20.74 -5.95
CA ALA A 208 -33.40 -20.84 -7.06
C ALA A 208 -34.60 -19.90 -6.93
N ASP A 209 -35.24 -19.87 -5.76
CA ASP A 209 -36.39 -18.98 -5.51
C ASP A 209 -35.96 -17.51 -5.51
N ALA A 210 -34.89 -17.19 -4.78
CA ALA A 210 -34.36 -15.84 -4.68
C ALA A 210 -33.97 -15.26 -6.05
N TYR A 211 -33.36 -16.07 -6.92
CA TYR A 211 -33.03 -15.66 -8.29
C TYR A 211 -34.25 -15.50 -9.19
N ALA A 212 -35.26 -16.37 -9.07
CA ALA A 212 -36.50 -16.21 -9.83
C ALA A 212 -37.16 -14.87 -9.50
N ARG A 213 -37.33 -14.58 -8.20
CA ARG A 213 -37.89 -13.31 -7.72
C ARG A 213 -37.03 -12.10 -8.08
N ALA A 214 -35.71 -12.24 -8.03
CA ALA A 214 -34.79 -11.18 -8.42
C ALA A 214 -34.89 -10.85 -9.90
N ARG A 215 -34.94 -11.86 -10.78
CA ARG A 215 -35.12 -11.67 -12.23
C ARG A 215 -36.44 -10.97 -12.53
N ASP A 216 -37.54 -11.42 -11.92
CA ASP A 216 -38.86 -10.78 -12.09
C ASP A 216 -38.85 -9.29 -11.73
N LEU A 217 -38.12 -8.90 -10.67
CA LEU A 217 -37.99 -7.50 -10.27
C LEU A 217 -37.04 -6.71 -11.20
N VAL A 218 -35.88 -7.29 -11.54
CA VAL A 218 -34.85 -6.65 -12.38
C VAL A 218 -35.31 -6.49 -13.82
N ASP A 219 -36.14 -7.39 -14.35
CA ASP A 219 -36.70 -7.30 -15.71
C ASP A 219 -37.64 -6.10 -15.87
N GLN A 220 -38.18 -5.60 -14.76
CA GLN A 220 -39.00 -4.39 -14.75
C GLN A 220 -38.18 -3.11 -14.60
N MET A 221 -36.86 -3.19 -14.32
CA MET A 221 -36.00 -2.03 -14.09
C MET A 221 -35.47 -1.41 -15.38
N THR A 222 -35.35 -0.08 -15.41
CA THR A 222 -34.55 0.62 -16.43
C THR A 222 -33.06 0.35 -16.24
N LEU A 223 -32.24 0.67 -17.25
CA LEU A 223 -30.79 0.54 -17.14
C LEU A 223 -30.23 1.43 -16.00
N GLU A 224 -30.78 2.62 -15.82
CA GLU A 224 -30.40 3.56 -14.76
C GLU A 224 -30.77 3.02 -13.40
N GLU A 225 -31.96 2.42 -13.24
CA GLU A 225 -32.37 1.77 -11.99
C GLU A 225 -31.44 0.60 -11.65
N LYS A 226 -31.09 -0.25 -12.64
CA LYS A 226 -30.11 -1.32 -12.47
C LYS A 226 -28.73 -0.79 -12.09
N ALA A 227 -28.24 0.26 -12.75
CA ALA A 227 -26.97 0.88 -12.40
C ALA A 227 -27.00 1.53 -11.01
N ASN A 228 -28.16 2.07 -10.58
CA ASN A 228 -28.33 2.74 -9.29
C ASN A 228 -28.08 1.79 -8.11
N ILE A 229 -28.53 0.54 -8.23
CA ILE A 229 -28.39 -0.44 -7.14
C ILE A 229 -26.96 -0.98 -7.00
N THR A 230 -26.13 -0.84 -8.04
CA THR A 230 -24.73 -1.29 -8.06
C THR A 230 -23.75 -0.31 -7.44
N ARG A 231 -24.20 0.81 -6.87
CA ARG A 231 -23.28 1.85 -6.36
C ARG A 231 -23.69 2.45 -5.03
N GLY A 232 -22.70 3.02 -4.37
CA GLY A 232 -22.84 3.66 -3.07
C GLY A 232 -23.38 5.09 -3.15
N PHE A 233 -24.05 5.50 -2.09
CA PHE A 233 -24.55 6.84 -1.83
C PHE A 233 -24.18 7.28 -0.42
N THR A 234 -23.75 8.53 -0.31
CA THR A 234 -23.61 9.18 0.99
C THR A 234 -24.99 9.60 1.44
N VAL A 235 -25.46 8.95 2.49
CA VAL A 235 -26.79 9.18 3.05
C VAL A 235 -26.66 9.92 4.38
N SER A 236 -27.45 10.98 4.54
CA SER A 236 -27.39 11.82 5.74
C SER A 236 -28.23 11.29 6.89
N ASP A 237 -29.29 10.55 6.59
CA ASP A 237 -30.36 10.18 7.52
C ASP A 237 -30.13 8.85 8.26
N ASN A 238 -29.12 8.06 7.88
CA ASN A 238 -28.79 6.79 8.54
C ASN A 238 -27.31 6.68 8.94
N THR A 239 -26.99 5.59 9.65
CA THR A 239 -25.66 5.33 10.27
C THR A 239 -24.76 4.37 9.50
N CYS A 240 -25.23 3.80 8.39
CA CYS A 240 -24.51 2.77 7.65
C CYS A 240 -23.21 3.31 7.04
N ALA A 241 -22.17 2.48 7.03
CA ALA A 241 -20.90 2.81 6.39
C ALA A 241 -21.03 2.94 4.85
N GLY A 242 -21.96 2.21 4.26
CA GLY A 242 -22.32 2.31 2.85
C GLY A 242 -23.82 2.09 2.64
N ASN A 243 -24.38 2.75 1.63
CA ASN A 243 -25.77 2.60 1.24
C ASN A 243 -25.86 2.48 -0.27
N THR A 244 -26.65 1.54 -0.80
CA THR A 244 -26.90 1.49 -2.24
C THR A 244 -27.88 2.60 -2.68
N GLY A 245 -28.11 2.71 -3.98
CA GLY A 245 -29.29 3.41 -4.48
C GLY A 245 -30.58 2.69 -4.10
N THR A 246 -31.72 3.25 -4.52
CA THR A 246 -33.06 2.67 -4.34
C THR A 246 -33.77 2.55 -5.69
N VAL A 247 -34.87 1.79 -5.75
CA VAL A 247 -35.78 1.78 -6.92
C VAL A 247 -37.22 2.00 -6.43
N PRO A 248 -37.59 3.25 -6.08
CA PRO A 248 -38.87 3.54 -5.41
C PRO A 248 -40.09 3.13 -6.23
N ARG A 249 -40.02 3.24 -7.56
CA ARG A 249 -41.09 2.84 -8.49
C ARG A 249 -41.48 1.37 -8.35
N LEU A 250 -40.51 0.52 -8.01
CA LEU A 250 -40.70 -0.92 -7.82
C LEU A 250 -40.66 -1.33 -6.34
N GLY A 251 -40.65 -0.36 -5.41
CA GLY A 251 -40.64 -0.62 -3.98
C GLY A 251 -39.35 -1.22 -3.43
N TRP A 252 -38.23 -1.19 -4.16
CA TRP A 252 -36.96 -1.70 -3.65
C TRP A 252 -36.24 -0.62 -2.80
N PRO A 253 -36.01 -0.87 -1.50
CA PRO A 253 -35.63 0.18 -0.55
C PRO A 253 -34.14 0.53 -0.52
N GLY A 254 -33.29 -0.21 -1.26
CA GLY A 254 -31.85 -0.14 -1.11
C GLY A 254 -31.32 -1.07 -0.02
N LEU A 255 -30.00 -1.12 0.14
CA LEU A 255 -29.30 -1.87 1.17
C LEU A 255 -28.43 -0.93 2.00
N CYS A 256 -28.48 -1.12 3.32
CA CYS A 256 -27.53 -0.59 4.29
C CYS A 256 -26.42 -1.62 4.54
N LEU A 257 -25.16 -1.21 4.38
CA LEU A 257 -23.98 -2.03 4.60
C LEU A 257 -23.18 -1.47 5.77
N HIS A 258 -22.83 -2.32 6.74
CA HIS A 258 -22.14 -1.84 7.94
C HIS A 258 -21.14 -2.83 8.53
N ASP A 259 -20.12 -2.26 9.16
CA ASP A 259 -19.12 -2.98 9.96
C ASP A 259 -19.70 -3.33 11.34
N ALA A 260 -19.12 -4.24 12.13
CA ALA A 260 -17.85 -4.94 12.00
C ALA A 260 -17.97 -6.47 12.16
N GLY A 261 -16.85 -7.20 12.01
CA GLY A 261 -16.76 -8.65 12.25
C GLY A 261 -16.86 -9.11 13.72
N ASN A 262 -17.10 -8.19 14.65
CA ASN A 262 -17.23 -8.43 16.10
C ASN A 262 -18.37 -7.60 16.76
N GLY A 263 -19.41 -7.25 16.00
CA GLY A 263 -20.58 -6.49 16.45
C GLY A 263 -20.81 -5.20 15.64
N VAL A 264 -21.90 -4.49 15.89
CA VAL A 264 -22.28 -3.30 15.10
C VAL A 264 -21.37 -2.10 15.43
N ARG A 265 -20.74 -1.55 14.40
CA ARG A 265 -19.75 -0.48 14.56
C ARG A 265 -20.37 0.88 14.89
N ALA A 266 -19.68 1.60 15.79
CA ALA A 266 -19.87 3.02 16.06
C ALA A 266 -21.31 3.44 16.37
N THR A 267 -22.04 2.61 17.12
CA THR A 267 -23.39 2.91 17.60
C THR A 267 -23.52 2.57 19.09
N ASP A 268 -24.65 2.95 19.68
CA ASP A 268 -25.04 2.65 21.05
C ASP A 268 -25.88 1.36 21.18
N LEU A 269 -26.01 0.89 22.42
CA LEU A 269 -26.90 -0.21 22.83
C LEU A 269 -26.73 -1.49 21.97
N VAL A 270 -25.47 -1.86 21.79
CA VAL A 270 -25.00 -3.06 21.07
C VAL A 270 -23.95 -3.77 21.90
N THR A 271 -23.75 -5.05 21.62
CA THR A 271 -22.75 -5.90 22.26
C THR A 271 -21.45 -5.88 21.47
N SER A 272 -20.34 -5.92 22.20
CA SER A 272 -19.03 -6.18 21.59
C SER A 272 -18.62 -7.61 21.84
N PHE A 273 -18.61 -8.38 20.77
CA PHE A 273 -18.29 -9.79 20.83
C PHE A 273 -16.76 -9.98 20.83
N PRO A 274 -16.25 -11.08 21.40
CA PRO A 274 -14.85 -11.44 21.27
C PRO A 274 -14.40 -11.45 19.80
N SER A 275 -13.14 -11.16 19.53
CA SER A 275 -12.59 -11.21 18.17
C SER A 275 -12.71 -12.61 17.58
N ALA A 276 -12.72 -12.70 16.25
CA ALA A 276 -12.76 -13.99 15.58
C ALA A 276 -11.53 -14.84 15.95
N LEU A 277 -10.34 -14.26 16.11
CA LEU A 277 -9.15 -15.00 16.49
C LEU A 277 -9.25 -15.57 17.91
N HIS A 278 -9.83 -14.80 18.84
CA HIS A 278 -10.06 -15.27 20.21
C HIS A 278 -11.07 -16.40 20.24
N VAL A 279 -12.17 -16.29 19.48
CA VAL A 279 -13.14 -17.40 19.34
C VAL A 279 -12.51 -18.58 18.59
N GLY A 280 -11.65 -18.33 17.61
CA GLY A 280 -10.93 -19.37 16.88
C GLY A 280 -10.04 -20.21 17.77
N ALA A 281 -9.46 -19.62 18.81
CA ALA A 281 -8.67 -20.34 19.82
C ALA A 281 -9.49 -21.36 20.64
N SER A 282 -10.83 -21.30 20.63
CA SER A 282 -11.70 -22.30 21.27
C SER A 282 -11.88 -23.58 20.45
N TRP A 283 -11.69 -23.51 19.12
CA TRP A 283 -11.98 -24.58 18.16
C TRP A 283 -13.45 -25.07 18.21
N ASP A 284 -14.38 -24.23 18.69
CA ASP A 284 -15.79 -24.57 18.87
C ASP A 284 -16.67 -23.95 17.78
N ARG A 285 -17.23 -24.84 16.95
CA ARG A 285 -18.18 -24.48 15.88
C ARG A 285 -19.48 -23.90 16.41
N ASN A 286 -20.04 -24.50 17.46
CA ASN A 286 -21.29 -24.06 18.03
C ASN A 286 -21.15 -22.67 18.68
N LEU A 287 -20.07 -22.44 19.42
CA LEU A 287 -19.77 -21.11 19.96
C LEU A 287 -19.63 -20.06 18.84
N THR A 288 -18.98 -20.43 17.74
CA THR A 288 -18.82 -19.57 16.56
C THR A 288 -20.16 -19.25 15.89
N TYR A 289 -21.02 -20.26 15.70
CA TYR A 289 -22.38 -20.08 15.20
C TYR A 289 -23.19 -19.16 16.13
N GLN A 290 -23.24 -19.44 17.43
CA GLN A 290 -24.00 -18.63 18.39
C GLN A 290 -23.53 -17.17 18.42
N ARG A 291 -22.21 -16.95 18.39
CA ARG A 291 -21.63 -15.61 18.25
C ARG A 291 -22.11 -14.92 16.97
N GLY A 292 -22.06 -15.60 15.83
CA GLY A 292 -22.55 -15.09 14.56
C GLY A 292 -24.04 -14.74 14.56
N LEU A 293 -24.86 -15.59 15.19
CA LEU A 293 -26.31 -15.44 15.23
C LEU A 293 -26.73 -14.21 16.04
N PHE A 294 -26.17 -14.05 17.24
CA PHE A 294 -26.47 -12.88 18.07
C PHE A 294 -25.90 -11.59 17.49
N MET A 295 -24.71 -11.63 16.87
CA MET A 295 -24.24 -10.49 16.08
C MET A 295 -25.24 -10.14 14.97
N GLY A 296 -25.61 -11.10 14.11
CA GLY A 296 -26.53 -10.86 13.01
C GLY A 296 -27.89 -10.28 13.45
N LYS A 297 -28.41 -10.73 14.59
CA LYS A 297 -29.63 -10.16 15.20
C LYS A 297 -29.46 -8.68 15.55
N GLU A 298 -28.32 -8.29 16.13
CA GLU A 298 -28.06 -6.88 16.45
C GLU A 298 -27.94 -6.02 15.19
N PHE A 299 -27.30 -6.53 14.14
CA PHE A 299 -27.25 -5.86 12.83
C PHE A 299 -28.64 -5.66 12.26
N LYS A 300 -29.48 -6.70 12.25
CA LYS A 300 -30.87 -6.61 11.79
C LYS A 300 -31.67 -5.60 12.62
N ALA A 301 -31.55 -5.63 13.95
CA ALA A 301 -32.24 -4.69 14.84
C ALA A 301 -31.86 -3.23 14.59
N LYS A 302 -30.61 -2.97 14.16
CA LYS A 302 -30.14 -1.65 13.73
C LYS A 302 -30.45 -1.34 12.24
N GLY A 303 -31.22 -2.19 11.56
CA GLY A 303 -31.60 -2.00 10.17
C GLY A 303 -30.45 -2.21 9.18
N VAL A 304 -29.43 -2.98 9.52
CA VAL A 304 -28.33 -3.27 8.60
C VAL A 304 -28.65 -4.49 7.75
N ASN A 305 -28.74 -4.29 6.43
CA ASN A 305 -28.98 -5.36 5.47
C ASN A 305 -27.78 -6.28 5.29
N VAL A 306 -26.58 -5.68 5.22
CA VAL A 306 -25.34 -6.39 4.89
C VAL A 306 -24.31 -6.22 6.00
N LEU A 307 -24.01 -7.32 6.68
CA LEU A 307 -22.97 -7.39 7.69
C LEU A 307 -21.62 -7.62 7.00
N LEU A 308 -20.68 -6.71 7.21
CA LEU A 308 -19.34 -6.78 6.62
C LEU A 308 -18.43 -7.76 7.38
N GLY A 309 -18.74 -9.05 7.29
CA GLY A 309 -18.02 -10.16 7.90
C GLY A 309 -18.70 -11.50 7.61
N PRO A 310 -18.05 -12.64 7.92
CA PRO A 310 -16.76 -12.78 8.64
C PRO A 310 -15.52 -12.56 7.75
N ASN A 311 -14.34 -12.47 8.38
CA ASN A 311 -13.07 -12.37 7.67
C ASN A 311 -12.44 -13.76 7.46
N ALA A 312 -12.12 -14.08 6.21
CA ALA A 312 -11.27 -15.19 5.76
C ALA A 312 -9.89 -14.73 5.25
N GLY A 313 -9.72 -13.43 4.98
CA GLY A 313 -8.47 -12.80 4.57
C GLY A 313 -8.30 -11.44 5.29
N PRO A 314 -7.18 -11.14 5.98
CA PRO A 314 -5.94 -11.90 6.02
C PRO A 314 -6.09 -13.26 6.72
N LEU A 315 -5.45 -14.28 6.16
CA LEU A 315 -5.36 -15.59 6.80
C LEU A 315 -4.30 -15.58 7.91
N GLY A 316 -3.27 -14.73 7.78
CA GLY A 316 -2.25 -14.51 8.80
C GLY A 316 -0.87 -15.02 8.39
N ARG A 317 -0.48 -14.77 7.13
CA ARG A 317 0.85 -15.09 6.59
C ARG A 317 1.98 -14.53 7.45
N THR A 318 1.80 -13.31 7.98
CA THR A 318 2.75 -12.66 8.89
C THR A 318 2.13 -12.50 10.26
N PRO A 319 2.81 -12.91 11.35
CA PRO A 319 2.28 -12.75 12.71
C PRO A 319 2.15 -11.27 13.11
N LEU A 320 2.82 -10.36 12.40
CA LEU A 320 2.74 -8.91 12.61
C LEU A 320 1.62 -8.25 11.77
N GLY A 321 0.77 -9.04 11.12
CA GLY A 321 -0.35 -8.53 10.32
C GLY A 321 -1.36 -7.81 11.20
N GLY A 322 -1.59 -6.51 10.94
CA GLY A 322 -2.43 -5.64 11.78
C GLY A 322 -3.91 -6.03 11.86
N ARG A 323 -4.37 -6.96 11.02
CA ARG A 323 -5.79 -7.38 10.92
C ARG A 323 -6.02 -8.88 11.07
N ASN A 324 -4.98 -9.66 11.40
CA ASN A 324 -5.12 -11.12 11.57
C ASN A 324 -6.18 -11.48 12.62
N TRP A 325 -6.32 -10.65 13.65
CA TRP A 325 -7.27 -10.82 14.74
C TRP A 325 -8.75 -10.76 14.29
N GLU A 326 -9.04 -10.18 13.13
CA GLU A 326 -10.38 -10.13 12.53
C GLU A 326 -10.80 -11.49 11.95
N GLY A 327 -9.84 -12.36 11.59
CA GLY A 327 -10.06 -13.74 11.13
C GLY A 327 -9.90 -14.76 12.27
N PHE A 328 -10.11 -16.05 11.98
CA PHE A 328 -10.19 -17.08 13.03
C PHE A 328 -8.86 -17.79 13.34
N SER A 329 -8.07 -18.13 12.32
CA SER A 329 -6.86 -18.92 12.46
C SER A 329 -5.96 -18.74 11.25
N VAL A 330 -4.67 -19.03 11.41
CA VAL A 330 -3.72 -19.17 10.30
C VAL A 330 -3.89 -20.49 9.55
N ASP A 331 -4.52 -21.49 10.18
CA ASP A 331 -4.79 -22.78 9.55
C ASP A 331 -6.02 -22.69 8.62
N PRO A 332 -5.88 -23.05 7.33
CA PRO A 332 -6.96 -22.89 6.34
C PRO A 332 -8.19 -23.74 6.66
N TYR A 333 -8.01 -24.94 7.21
CA TYR A 333 -9.12 -25.82 7.56
C TYR A 333 -9.90 -25.26 8.75
N LEU A 334 -9.23 -24.95 9.86
CA LEU A 334 -9.88 -24.37 11.03
C LEU A 334 -10.58 -23.05 10.67
N SER A 335 -9.89 -22.18 9.92
CA SER A 335 -10.47 -20.92 9.46
C SER A 335 -11.72 -21.16 8.60
N GLY A 336 -11.67 -22.07 7.62
CA GLY A 336 -12.81 -22.39 6.77
C GLY A 336 -14.02 -22.95 7.52
N GLN A 337 -13.81 -23.85 8.48
CA GLN A 337 -14.91 -24.40 9.28
C GLN A 337 -15.59 -23.31 10.13
N LEU A 338 -14.82 -22.41 10.75
CA LEU A 338 -15.38 -21.34 11.60
C LEU A 338 -15.99 -20.17 10.78
N VAL A 339 -15.43 -19.89 9.60
CA VAL A 339 -16.01 -18.98 8.61
C VAL A 339 -17.39 -19.49 8.17
N SER A 340 -17.52 -20.79 7.89
CA SER A 340 -18.79 -21.41 7.50
C SER A 340 -19.88 -21.22 8.57
N GLU A 341 -19.57 -21.56 9.82
CA GLU A 341 -20.51 -21.41 10.94
C GLU A 341 -20.95 -19.95 11.13
N SER A 342 -20.02 -19.02 10.96
CA SER A 342 -20.34 -17.58 11.01
C SER A 342 -21.28 -17.20 9.87
N ILE A 343 -20.98 -17.56 8.62
CA ILE A 343 -21.84 -17.23 7.46
C ILE A 343 -23.26 -17.73 7.65
N ILE A 344 -23.42 -19.01 8.02
CA ILE A 344 -24.74 -19.62 8.25
C ILE A 344 -25.48 -18.82 9.33
N ALA A 345 -24.82 -18.54 10.45
CA ALA A 345 -25.43 -17.83 11.56
C ALA A 345 -25.85 -16.38 11.24
N HIS A 346 -25.05 -15.66 10.44
CA HIS A 346 -25.38 -14.29 10.02
C HIS A 346 -26.63 -14.30 9.13
N GLN A 347 -26.72 -15.26 8.20
CA GLN A 347 -27.85 -15.38 7.28
C GLN A 347 -29.10 -15.92 7.95
N ASP A 348 -28.97 -16.84 8.92
CA ASP A 348 -30.08 -17.30 9.77
C ASP A 348 -30.69 -16.16 10.60
N ALA A 349 -29.87 -15.16 10.98
CA ALA A 349 -30.37 -13.95 11.63
C ALA A 349 -31.09 -12.99 10.66
N GLY A 350 -31.08 -13.26 9.36
CA GLY A 350 -31.70 -12.45 8.31
C GLY A 350 -30.84 -11.30 7.79
N VAL A 351 -29.51 -11.36 7.95
CA VAL A 351 -28.57 -10.38 7.35
C VAL A 351 -27.67 -11.04 6.31
N ILE A 352 -27.35 -10.31 5.25
CA ILE A 352 -26.43 -10.76 4.20
C ILE A 352 -25.02 -10.83 4.80
N ALA A 353 -24.41 -12.02 4.80
CA ALA A 353 -23.02 -12.18 5.18
C ALA A 353 -22.08 -11.69 4.05
N THR A 354 -20.95 -11.09 4.44
CA THR A 354 -19.91 -10.63 3.52
C THR A 354 -18.59 -11.29 3.84
N LEU A 355 -18.25 -12.31 3.07
CA LEU A 355 -16.98 -13.00 3.19
C LEU A 355 -15.84 -12.11 2.66
N LYS A 356 -14.87 -11.76 3.52
CA LYS A 356 -13.83 -10.77 3.18
C LYS A 356 -12.43 -11.13 3.68
N HIS A 357 -11.34 -10.60 3.14
CA HIS A 357 -11.20 -9.81 1.91
C HIS A 357 -10.56 -10.71 0.86
N LEU A 358 -11.22 -10.90 -0.27
CA LEU A 358 -10.75 -11.74 -1.37
C LEU A 358 -9.73 -10.95 -2.22
N ILE A 359 -8.43 -11.23 -2.21
CA ILE A 359 -7.67 -12.23 -1.45
C ILE A 359 -6.23 -11.73 -1.26
N GLY A 360 -5.47 -12.31 -0.33
CA GLY A 360 -4.05 -12.02 -0.18
C GLY A 360 -3.73 -10.64 0.40
N ASN A 361 -4.70 -9.99 1.05
CA ASN A 361 -4.51 -8.75 1.81
C ASN A 361 -3.86 -9.04 3.17
N GLU A 362 -2.67 -9.65 3.14
CA GLU A 362 -2.00 -10.24 4.31
C GLU A 362 -1.21 -9.21 5.16
N GLN A 363 -1.16 -7.95 4.73
CA GLN A 363 -0.47 -6.87 5.43
C GLN A 363 -1.15 -5.52 5.19
N GLU A 364 -1.03 -4.61 6.15
CA GLU A 364 -1.61 -3.27 6.04
C GLU A 364 -0.70 -2.29 5.30
N THR A 365 0.61 -2.50 5.38
CA THR A 365 1.62 -1.65 4.75
C THR A 365 1.49 -1.73 3.24
N TYR A 366 1.31 -0.58 2.58
CA TYR A 366 1.07 -0.45 1.14
C TYR A 366 -0.18 -1.14 0.60
N ARG A 367 -1.16 -1.50 1.44
CA ARG A 367 -2.42 -2.12 0.97
C ARG A 367 -3.20 -1.32 -0.07
N ARG A 368 -2.92 -0.02 -0.20
CA ARG A 368 -3.54 0.91 -1.17
C ARG A 368 -2.45 1.75 -1.83
N PRO A 369 -2.76 2.45 -2.93
CA PRO A 369 -1.82 3.42 -3.49
C PRO A 369 -1.48 4.53 -2.50
N TYR A 370 -0.20 4.77 -2.27
CA TYR A 370 0.32 5.83 -1.41
C TYR A 370 1.46 6.56 -2.13
N PHE A 371 1.48 7.90 -2.07
CA PHE A 371 2.57 8.73 -2.61
C PHE A 371 2.94 8.47 -4.08
N GLY A 372 1.95 8.16 -4.93
CA GLY A 372 2.18 7.84 -6.34
C GLY A 372 2.77 6.45 -6.58
N VAL A 373 2.87 5.62 -5.53
CA VAL A 373 3.20 4.19 -5.62
C VAL A 373 1.90 3.41 -5.60
N GLU A 374 1.78 2.43 -6.50
CA GLU A 374 0.67 1.48 -6.53
C GLU A 374 0.63 0.65 -5.23
N ALA A 375 -0.52 0.03 -4.94
CA ALA A 375 -0.60 -0.90 -3.81
C ALA A 375 0.43 -2.04 -3.97
N GLU A 376 0.81 -2.70 -2.89
CA GLU A 376 1.59 -3.93 -2.94
C GLU A 376 0.94 -5.01 -3.85
N SER A 377 1.76 -5.95 -4.33
CA SER A 377 1.25 -7.12 -5.07
C SER A 377 1.57 -8.40 -4.32
N SER A 378 0.53 -9.08 -3.85
CA SER A 378 0.60 -10.44 -3.31
C SER A 378 0.67 -11.42 -4.47
N ASN A 379 1.88 -11.88 -4.79
CA ASN A 379 2.10 -12.81 -5.89
C ASN A 379 2.01 -14.24 -5.38
N ILE A 380 0.95 -14.95 -5.77
CA ILE A 380 0.57 -16.26 -5.22
C ILE A 380 0.48 -17.23 -6.40
N ASP A 381 1.20 -18.35 -6.30
CA ASP A 381 1.07 -19.43 -7.29
C ASP A 381 -0.28 -20.14 -7.14
N ASP A 382 -0.74 -20.78 -8.22
CA ASP A 382 -2.06 -21.39 -8.30
C ASP A 382 -2.29 -22.46 -7.22
N LYS A 383 -1.28 -23.27 -6.89
CA LYS A 383 -1.41 -24.31 -5.87
C LYS A 383 -1.56 -23.69 -4.48
N THR A 384 -0.69 -22.74 -4.12
CA THR A 384 -0.78 -22.04 -2.83
C THR A 384 -2.08 -21.25 -2.69
N LEU A 385 -2.58 -20.67 -3.79
CA LEU A 385 -3.89 -20.03 -3.80
C LEU A 385 -4.98 -21.02 -3.40
N HIS A 386 -5.11 -22.15 -4.10
CA HIS A 386 -6.20 -23.11 -3.89
C HIS A 386 -6.09 -23.89 -2.58
N GLU A 387 -4.89 -24.32 -2.18
CA GLU A 387 -4.70 -25.17 -1.00
C GLU A 387 -4.66 -24.39 0.32
N TYR A 388 -4.39 -23.07 0.29
CA TYR A 388 -4.19 -22.27 1.50
C TYR A 388 -5.13 -21.07 1.58
N TYR A 389 -4.90 -20.01 0.80
CA TYR A 389 -5.62 -18.75 0.97
C TYR A 389 -7.09 -18.82 0.53
N LEU A 390 -7.40 -19.61 -0.49
CA LEU A 390 -8.75 -19.76 -1.03
C LEU A 390 -9.57 -20.75 -0.19
N TRP A 391 -8.95 -21.66 0.55
CA TRP A 391 -9.66 -22.72 1.26
C TRP A 391 -10.79 -22.22 2.18
N PRO A 392 -10.59 -21.18 3.03
CA PRO A 392 -11.71 -20.66 3.82
C PRO A 392 -12.81 -20.01 2.97
N PHE A 393 -12.48 -19.54 1.77
CA PHE A 393 -13.47 -19.04 0.83
C PHE A 393 -14.26 -20.16 0.14
N VAL A 394 -13.64 -21.31 -0.14
CA VAL A 394 -14.35 -22.51 -0.61
C VAL A 394 -15.42 -22.90 0.41
N ASP A 395 -15.03 -23.01 1.67
CA ASP A 395 -15.93 -23.36 2.77
C ASP A 395 -17.03 -22.29 2.95
N GLY A 396 -16.69 -21.00 2.88
CA GLY A 396 -17.67 -19.92 2.98
C GLY A 396 -18.66 -19.82 1.81
N VAL A 397 -18.21 -20.06 0.57
CA VAL A 397 -19.11 -20.14 -0.60
C VAL A 397 -20.03 -21.36 -0.49
N LYS A 398 -19.50 -22.50 -0.05
CA LYS A 398 -20.29 -23.71 0.22
C LYS A 398 -21.31 -23.53 1.34
N ALA A 399 -20.98 -22.73 2.36
CA ALA A 399 -21.90 -22.32 3.43
C ALA A 399 -22.98 -21.34 2.94
N GLY A 400 -22.90 -20.87 1.71
CA GLY A 400 -23.91 -20.05 1.06
C GLY A 400 -23.75 -18.56 1.31
N THR A 401 -22.52 -18.04 1.50
CA THR A 401 -22.30 -16.59 1.64
C THR A 401 -23.00 -15.83 0.52
N ALA A 402 -23.76 -14.79 0.89
CA ALA A 402 -24.55 -14.03 -0.07
C ALA A 402 -23.78 -12.87 -0.72
N SER A 403 -22.65 -12.48 -0.12
CA SER A 403 -21.74 -11.50 -0.71
C SER A 403 -20.27 -11.80 -0.39
N VAL A 404 -19.38 -11.26 -1.23
CA VAL A 404 -17.92 -11.31 -1.08
C VAL A 404 -17.35 -9.91 -1.25
N MET A 405 -16.36 -9.55 -0.42
CA MET A 405 -15.64 -8.28 -0.57
C MET A 405 -14.26 -8.52 -1.18
N CYS A 406 -13.99 -7.93 -2.35
CA CYS A 406 -12.65 -7.95 -2.94
C CYS A 406 -11.70 -6.99 -2.21
N SER A 407 -10.41 -7.33 -2.17
CA SER A 407 -9.40 -6.65 -1.39
C SER A 407 -8.76 -5.44 -2.10
N TYR A 408 -8.07 -4.60 -1.32
CA TYR A 408 -7.35 -3.44 -1.83
C TYR A 408 -6.08 -3.78 -2.61
N ASN A 409 -5.34 -4.80 -2.15
CA ASN A 409 -4.04 -5.15 -2.69
C ASN A 409 -4.12 -5.62 -4.14
N ARG A 410 -2.97 -5.67 -4.81
CA ARG A 410 -2.85 -6.37 -6.09
C ARG A 410 -2.56 -7.85 -5.87
N ILE A 411 -2.99 -8.67 -6.81
CA ILE A 411 -2.68 -10.11 -6.90
C ILE A 411 -2.13 -10.34 -8.29
N ASN A 412 -0.88 -10.81 -8.36
CA ASN A 412 -0.13 -10.92 -9.62
C ASN A 412 -0.27 -9.63 -10.46
N ASN A 413 0.04 -8.50 -9.81
CA ASN A 413 0.03 -7.13 -10.32
C ASN A 413 -1.31 -6.57 -10.83
N THR A 414 -2.43 -7.28 -10.62
CA THR A 414 -3.78 -6.78 -10.90
C THR A 414 -4.53 -6.54 -9.60
N TYR A 415 -5.11 -5.34 -9.41
CA TYR A 415 -5.89 -5.00 -8.21
C TYR A 415 -7.00 -6.03 -7.94
N GLY A 416 -7.21 -6.39 -6.67
CA GLY A 416 -8.18 -7.43 -6.28
C GLY A 416 -9.58 -7.19 -6.86
N CYS A 417 -10.06 -5.95 -6.79
CA CYS A 417 -11.35 -5.54 -7.34
C CYS A 417 -11.39 -5.30 -8.86
N MET A 418 -10.32 -5.63 -9.57
CA MET A 418 -10.21 -5.67 -11.03
C MET A 418 -9.65 -7.01 -11.55
N ASN A 419 -9.48 -7.99 -10.67
CA ASN A 419 -8.82 -9.22 -11.02
C ASN A 419 -9.82 -10.24 -11.60
N SER A 420 -9.88 -10.30 -12.93
CA SER A 420 -10.77 -11.21 -13.65
C SER A 420 -10.46 -12.70 -13.43
N LYS A 421 -9.18 -13.08 -13.24
CA LYS A 421 -8.83 -14.47 -12.86
C LYS A 421 -9.48 -14.84 -11.53
N LEU A 422 -9.38 -13.97 -10.54
CA LEU A 422 -9.92 -14.23 -9.20
C LEU A 422 -11.45 -14.18 -9.17
N MET A 423 -12.07 -13.10 -9.65
CA MET A 423 -13.52 -12.93 -9.55
C MET A 423 -14.28 -13.78 -10.57
N ASN A 424 -13.91 -13.72 -11.85
CA ASN A 424 -14.61 -14.48 -12.89
C ASN A 424 -14.17 -15.95 -12.91
N GLY A 425 -12.85 -16.20 -12.93
CA GLY A 425 -12.29 -17.54 -13.08
C GLY A 425 -12.43 -18.40 -11.83
N VAL A 426 -11.99 -17.91 -10.68
CA VAL A 426 -11.98 -18.70 -9.44
C VAL A 426 -13.33 -18.58 -8.73
N LEU A 427 -13.72 -17.40 -8.28
CA LEU A 427 -14.90 -17.23 -7.44
C LEU A 427 -16.21 -17.60 -8.18
N LYS A 428 -16.50 -16.98 -9.32
CA LYS A 428 -17.79 -17.16 -9.99
C LYS A 428 -17.87 -18.41 -10.88
N THR A 429 -16.74 -18.88 -11.43
CA THR A 429 -16.73 -20.09 -12.29
C THR A 429 -16.39 -21.35 -11.49
N GLU A 430 -15.26 -21.41 -10.81
CA GLU A 430 -14.82 -22.63 -10.11
C GLU A 430 -15.62 -22.90 -8.84
N LEU A 431 -15.83 -21.87 -8.01
CA LEU A 431 -16.62 -22.00 -6.77
C LEU A 431 -18.13 -21.82 -7.00
N GLU A 432 -18.55 -21.53 -8.24
CA GLU A 432 -19.95 -21.32 -8.64
C GLU A 432 -20.69 -20.29 -7.76
N PHE A 433 -20.01 -19.22 -7.36
CA PHE A 433 -20.58 -18.20 -6.48
C PHE A 433 -21.76 -17.47 -7.13
N ASP A 434 -22.95 -17.64 -6.55
CA ASP A 434 -24.22 -17.03 -6.98
C ASP A 434 -24.50 -15.66 -6.29
N GLY A 435 -23.75 -15.27 -5.27
CA GLY A 435 -23.91 -13.95 -4.63
C GLY A 435 -23.33 -12.79 -5.44
N PHE A 436 -23.19 -11.62 -4.81
CA PHE A 436 -22.58 -10.43 -5.43
C PHE A 436 -21.20 -10.10 -4.84
N VAL A 437 -20.32 -9.55 -5.66
CA VAL A 437 -19.02 -9.03 -5.24
C VAL A 437 -19.09 -7.52 -5.03
N MET A 438 -18.79 -7.07 -3.82
CA MET A 438 -18.55 -5.66 -3.53
C MET A 438 -17.05 -5.39 -3.39
N LEU A 439 -16.63 -4.14 -3.56
CA LEU A 439 -15.28 -3.76 -3.16
C LEU A 439 -15.17 -3.36 -1.70
N ASP A 440 -13.96 -3.49 -1.18
CA ASP A 440 -13.56 -2.75 0.01
C ASP A 440 -13.51 -1.24 -0.29
N TRP A 441 -13.75 -0.40 0.71
CA TRP A 441 -14.09 1.02 0.56
C TRP A 441 -13.04 1.82 -0.23
N ASN A 442 -13.43 2.23 -1.44
CA ASN A 442 -12.59 2.95 -2.42
C ASN A 442 -11.44 2.12 -3.03
N ALA A 443 -11.56 0.80 -3.12
CA ALA A 443 -10.64 -0.08 -3.86
C ALA A 443 -10.87 -0.10 -5.40
N GLN A 444 -11.70 0.77 -5.95
CA GLN A 444 -11.96 0.82 -7.40
C GLN A 444 -10.91 1.67 -8.10
N HIS A 445 -10.46 1.23 -9.27
CA HIS A 445 -9.56 2.02 -10.11
C HIS A 445 -10.20 2.45 -11.45
N ASP A 446 -11.14 1.69 -12.02
CA ASP A 446 -11.90 2.10 -13.21
C ASP A 446 -13.23 1.32 -13.39
N VAL A 447 -13.95 1.63 -14.48
CA VAL A 447 -15.21 0.97 -14.87
C VAL A 447 -15.02 -0.45 -15.39
N TYR A 448 -13.84 -0.85 -15.87
CA TYR A 448 -13.57 -2.22 -16.36
C TYR A 448 -13.61 -3.27 -15.25
N SER A 449 -13.52 -2.84 -13.99
CA SER A 449 -13.89 -3.67 -12.82
C SER A 449 -15.24 -4.38 -13.00
N SER A 450 -16.21 -3.76 -13.68
CA SER A 450 -17.50 -4.35 -14.04
C SER A 450 -17.34 -5.68 -14.79
N ASN A 451 -16.61 -5.68 -15.90
CA ASN A 451 -16.35 -6.85 -16.73
C ASN A 451 -15.43 -7.86 -16.02
N ALA A 452 -14.55 -7.38 -15.13
CA ALA A 452 -13.68 -8.24 -14.33
C ALA A 452 -14.42 -9.01 -13.23
N GLY A 453 -15.68 -8.67 -12.94
CA GLY A 453 -16.53 -9.43 -12.04
C GLY A 453 -17.08 -8.66 -10.83
N LEU A 454 -16.75 -7.37 -10.68
CA LEU A 454 -17.27 -6.53 -9.59
C LEU A 454 -18.75 -6.19 -9.81
N ASP A 455 -19.60 -6.36 -8.79
CA ASP A 455 -21.05 -6.14 -8.86
C ASP A 455 -21.53 -4.89 -8.13
N MET A 456 -20.81 -4.44 -7.09
CA MET A 456 -21.22 -3.29 -6.28
C MET A 456 -20.05 -2.38 -5.92
N VAL A 457 -20.24 -1.07 -6.10
CA VAL A 457 -19.30 -0.04 -5.66
C VAL A 457 -19.68 0.66 -4.36
N MET A 458 -18.71 0.89 -3.47
CA MET A 458 -18.88 1.50 -2.15
C MET A 458 -17.66 2.36 -1.76
N PRO A 459 -17.82 3.37 -0.88
CA PRO A 459 -19.07 3.81 -0.25
C PRO A 459 -19.89 4.79 -1.11
N SER A 460 -19.35 5.22 -2.25
CA SER A 460 -19.96 6.20 -3.15
C SER A 460 -20.02 5.67 -4.59
N GLY A 461 -20.28 6.56 -5.56
CA GLY A 461 -20.51 6.17 -6.96
C GLY A 461 -19.30 5.59 -7.70
N GLY A 462 -18.07 5.89 -7.26
CA GLY A 462 -16.85 5.44 -7.93
C GLY A 462 -16.90 5.70 -9.44
N SER A 463 -16.54 4.70 -10.24
CA SER A 463 -16.69 4.67 -11.70
C SER A 463 -17.99 3.99 -12.17
N PHE A 464 -18.96 3.73 -11.29
CA PHE A 464 -20.30 3.22 -11.65
C PHE A 464 -21.35 4.35 -11.62
N GLY A 465 -22.64 4.01 -11.73
CA GLY A 465 -23.71 4.98 -11.95
C GLY A 465 -23.72 5.45 -13.41
N THR A 466 -23.69 6.76 -13.65
CA THR A 466 -23.71 7.33 -15.01
C THR A 466 -22.57 6.81 -15.88
N ASN A 467 -21.36 6.65 -15.31
CA ASN A 467 -20.24 6.08 -16.06
C ASN A 467 -20.51 4.64 -16.52
N LEU A 468 -21.26 3.85 -15.73
CA LEU A 468 -21.63 2.48 -16.10
C LEU A 468 -22.72 2.48 -17.19
N THR A 469 -23.71 3.37 -17.10
CA THR A 469 -24.74 3.51 -18.15
C THR A 469 -24.15 4.04 -19.46
N ASP A 470 -23.18 4.95 -19.40
CA ASP A 470 -22.45 5.45 -20.55
C ASP A 470 -21.57 4.35 -21.18
N ALA A 471 -20.92 3.53 -20.34
CA ALA A 471 -20.15 2.37 -20.78
C ALA A 471 -21.02 1.31 -21.46
N VAL A 472 -22.30 1.18 -21.07
CA VAL A 472 -23.26 0.35 -21.80
C VAL A 472 -23.65 1.00 -23.13
N SER A 473 -23.97 2.30 -23.10
CA SER A 473 -24.39 3.05 -24.30
C SER A 473 -23.33 3.09 -25.39
N ASN A 474 -22.04 3.09 -25.01
CA ASN A 474 -20.91 3.08 -25.94
C ASN A 474 -20.36 1.67 -26.26
N GLY A 475 -20.95 0.61 -25.72
CA GLY A 475 -20.58 -0.78 -25.99
C GLY A 475 -19.35 -1.32 -25.22
N THR A 476 -18.80 -0.57 -24.27
CA THR A 476 -17.69 -1.02 -23.40
C THR A 476 -18.13 -2.10 -22.41
N VAL A 477 -19.38 -2.03 -21.94
CA VAL A 477 -19.99 -3.00 -21.01
C VAL A 477 -21.29 -3.52 -21.62
N ASP A 478 -21.50 -4.83 -21.59
CA ASP A 478 -22.76 -5.40 -22.07
C ASP A 478 -23.91 -5.11 -21.09
N ALA A 479 -25.10 -4.76 -21.57
CA ALA A 479 -26.26 -4.49 -20.71
C ALA A 479 -26.67 -5.71 -19.86
N SER A 480 -26.41 -6.93 -20.34
CA SER A 480 -26.60 -8.16 -19.57
C SER A 480 -25.67 -8.24 -18.36
N ARG A 481 -24.47 -7.65 -18.43
CA ARG A 481 -23.54 -7.60 -17.30
C ARG A 481 -24.12 -6.77 -16.14
N VAL A 482 -24.68 -5.60 -16.44
CA VAL A 482 -25.34 -4.75 -15.42
C VAL A 482 -26.60 -5.41 -14.88
N THR A 483 -27.34 -6.12 -15.73
CA THR A 483 -28.50 -6.93 -15.31
C THR A 483 -28.10 -8.07 -14.37
N ASP A 484 -26.97 -8.73 -14.60
CA ASP A 484 -26.42 -9.77 -13.70
C ASP A 484 -26.00 -9.18 -12.34
N MET A 485 -25.30 -8.04 -12.33
CA MET A 485 -24.96 -7.35 -11.06
C MET A 485 -26.22 -7.09 -10.24
N ALA A 486 -27.23 -6.51 -10.87
CA ALA A 486 -28.49 -6.17 -10.24
C ALA A 486 -29.22 -7.41 -9.70
N THR A 487 -29.24 -8.49 -10.49
CA THR A 487 -29.86 -9.77 -10.12
C THR A 487 -29.17 -10.39 -8.91
N ARG A 488 -27.83 -10.42 -8.87
CA ARG A 488 -27.06 -10.97 -7.73
C ARG A 488 -27.34 -10.22 -6.42
N ILE A 489 -27.41 -8.89 -6.49
CA ILE A 489 -27.70 -8.03 -5.33
C ILE A 489 -29.12 -8.27 -4.80
N ILE A 490 -30.11 -8.29 -5.68
CA ILE A 490 -31.52 -8.49 -5.29
C ILE A 490 -31.76 -9.94 -4.86
N ALA A 491 -31.11 -10.92 -5.49
CA ALA A 491 -31.20 -12.31 -5.07
C ALA A 491 -30.66 -12.49 -3.65
N ALA A 492 -29.55 -11.84 -3.28
CA ALA A 492 -29.04 -11.89 -1.91
C ALA A 492 -30.06 -11.31 -0.90
N TRP A 493 -30.75 -10.22 -1.26
CA TRP A 493 -31.80 -9.62 -0.44
C TRP A 493 -33.00 -10.56 -0.21
N TYR A 494 -33.44 -11.27 -1.25
CA TYR A 494 -34.50 -12.29 -1.13
C TYR A 494 -34.03 -13.56 -0.40
N LEU A 495 -32.79 -13.99 -0.60
CA LEU A 495 -32.25 -15.21 0.00
C LEU A 495 -32.34 -15.19 1.53
N VAL A 496 -32.05 -14.04 2.14
CA VAL A 496 -32.10 -13.86 3.60
C VAL A 496 -33.43 -13.25 4.09
N GLY A 497 -34.45 -13.20 3.24
CA GLY A 497 -35.81 -12.81 3.60
C GLY A 497 -35.97 -11.36 4.05
N GLN A 498 -35.21 -10.42 3.46
CA GLN A 498 -35.26 -9.00 3.83
C GLN A 498 -36.37 -8.21 3.13
N ASP A 499 -37.18 -8.88 2.31
CA ASP A 499 -38.35 -8.33 1.64
C ASP A 499 -39.61 -8.29 2.50
N VAL A 500 -39.58 -8.94 3.66
CA VAL A 500 -40.70 -9.01 4.60
C VAL A 500 -40.26 -8.51 5.97
N ASP A 501 -40.98 -7.52 6.52
CA ASP A 501 -40.81 -7.02 7.89
C ASP A 501 -39.36 -6.68 8.29
N PHE A 502 -38.56 -6.17 7.35
CA PHE A 502 -37.20 -5.73 7.64
C PHE A 502 -37.19 -4.31 8.27
N PRO A 503 -36.42 -4.06 9.35
CA PRO A 503 -36.38 -2.75 9.98
C PRO A 503 -35.89 -1.63 9.06
N THR A 504 -36.29 -0.41 9.35
CA THR A 504 -35.83 0.79 8.63
C THR A 504 -34.30 0.84 8.61
N PRO A 505 -33.66 1.07 7.45
CA PRO A 505 -32.20 0.97 7.36
C PRO A 505 -31.41 1.95 8.23
N GLY A 506 -30.42 1.43 8.96
CA GLY A 506 -29.34 2.20 9.60
C GLY A 506 -29.71 3.06 10.80
N ILE A 507 -30.51 2.53 11.73
CA ILE A 507 -30.87 3.19 12.98
C ILE A 507 -29.66 3.21 13.93
N GLY A 508 -29.35 4.36 14.52
CA GLY A 508 -28.31 4.44 15.54
C GLY A 508 -27.71 5.83 15.74
N MET A 509 -26.56 5.85 16.40
CA MET A 509 -25.89 7.08 16.82
C MET A 509 -24.83 7.54 15.82
N LYS A 510 -25.09 8.63 15.08
CA LYS A 510 -24.13 9.21 14.12
C LYS A 510 -23.18 10.23 14.75
N ASN A 511 -23.70 11.07 15.63
CA ASN A 511 -22.97 12.11 16.32
C ASN A 511 -23.37 12.08 17.80
N LEU A 512 -22.38 11.90 18.68
CA LEU A 512 -22.57 11.82 20.14
C LEU A 512 -23.30 13.03 20.76
N THR A 513 -23.34 14.17 20.05
CA THR A 513 -23.94 15.42 20.52
C THR A 513 -25.34 15.71 19.96
N GLN A 514 -25.83 14.88 19.04
CA GLN A 514 -27.14 15.08 18.41
C GLN A 514 -28.14 14.01 18.87
N PRO A 515 -29.44 14.32 18.97
CA PRO A 515 -30.46 13.32 19.23
C PRO A 515 -30.49 12.25 18.13
N HIS A 516 -30.75 11.01 18.51
CA HIS A 516 -30.96 9.87 17.62
C HIS A 516 -32.00 8.91 18.21
N GLU A 517 -32.55 8.03 17.37
CA GLU A 517 -33.46 6.98 17.82
C GLU A 517 -32.70 5.91 18.60
N GLN A 518 -33.13 5.65 19.82
CA GLN A 518 -32.54 4.64 20.70
C GLN A 518 -33.19 3.29 20.44
N VAL A 519 -32.41 2.35 19.89
CA VAL A 519 -32.80 0.94 19.74
C VAL A 519 -31.84 0.09 20.54
N ASP A 520 -32.34 -0.60 21.57
CA ASP A 520 -31.55 -1.62 22.27
C ASP A 520 -31.54 -2.90 21.46
N ALA A 521 -30.43 -3.14 20.77
CA ALA A 521 -30.27 -4.29 19.90
C ALA A 521 -29.86 -5.55 20.68
N ARG A 522 -29.38 -5.39 21.92
CA ARG A 522 -28.79 -6.48 22.72
C ARG A 522 -29.84 -7.51 23.08
N ASP A 523 -29.55 -8.77 22.76
CA ASP A 523 -30.36 -9.90 23.19
C ASP A 523 -29.86 -10.40 24.55
N PRO A 524 -30.67 -10.44 25.63
CA PRO A 524 -30.23 -10.97 26.92
C PRO A 524 -29.69 -12.41 26.86
N GLN A 525 -30.12 -13.21 25.88
CA GLN A 525 -29.61 -14.57 25.67
C GLN A 525 -28.17 -14.61 25.14
N SER A 526 -27.68 -13.52 24.56
CA SER A 526 -26.29 -13.41 24.09
C SER A 526 -25.27 -13.36 25.22
N ARG A 527 -25.69 -13.02 26.45
CA ARG A 527 -24.78 -12.82 27.60
C ARG A 527 -23.90 -14.04 27.89
N ASP A 528 -24.50 -15.23 27.88
CA ASP A 528 -23.77 -16.47 28.15
C ASP A 528 -22.80 -16.79 27.01
N VAL A 529 -23.18 -16.51 25.76
CA VAL A 529 -22.32 -16.68 24.58
C VAL A 529 -21.14 -15.73 24.60
N VAL A 530 -21.34 -14.47 24.99
CA VAL A 530 -20.28 -13.46 25.10
C VAL A 530 -19.30 -13.86 26.21
N LEU A 531 -19.82 -14.31 27.35
CA LEU A 531 -18.99 -14.77 28.47
C LEU A 531 -18.20 -16.03 28.10
N GLU A 532 -18.85 -17.03 27.50
CA GLU A 532 -18.19 -18.26 27.05
C GLU A 532 -17.14 -17.94 25.98
N GLY A 533 -17.47 -17.07 25.02
CA GLY A 533 -16.51 -16.60 24.02
C GLY A 533 -15.31 -15.90 24.64
N ALA A 534 -15.50 -15.13 25.72
CA ALA A 534 -14.40 -14.51 26.44
C ALA A 534 -13.54 -15.57 27.17
N ILE A 535 -14.15 -16.59 27.77
CA ILE A 535 -13.45 -17.63 28.53
C ILE A 535 -12.72 -18.61 27.59
N ALA A 536 -13.43 -19.21 26.64
CA ALA A 536 -12.96 -20.33 25.81
C ALA A 536 -11.79 -19.99 24.88
N GLY A 537 -11.59 -18.71 24.57
CA GLY A 537 -10.43 -18.26 23.79
C GLY A 537 -9.11 -18.18 24.58
N HIS A 538 -9.13 -18.35 25.91
CA HIS A 538 -7.90 -18.33 26.71
C HIS A 538 -7.12 -19.65 26.58
N VAL A 539 -5.89 -19.57 26.10
CA VAL A 539 -4.99 -20.72 25.95
C VAL A 539 -4.05 -20.81 27.15
N LEU A 540 -4.16 -21.90 27.93
CA LEU A 540 -3.22 -22.18 29.02
C LEU A 540 -1.91 -22.75 28.47
N VAL A 541 -0.98 -21.87 28.09
CA VAL A 541 0.29 -22.25 27.46
C VAL A 541 1.26 -22.94 28.45
N LYS A 542 1.19 -22.61 29.74
CA LYS A 542 2.04 -23.20 30.79
C LYS A 542 1.28 -23.29 32.11
N ASN A 543 1.42 -24.43 32.81
CA ASN A 543 0.84 -24.61 34.15
C ASN A 543 1.70 -25.52 35.02
N ASP A 544 2.47 -24.93 35.96
CA ASP A 544 3.28 -25.67 36.93
C ASP A 544 2.46 -25.93 38.22
N ASN A 545 1.26 -26.53 38.07
CA ASN A 545 0.26 -26.70 39.15
C ASN A 545 -0.15 -25.39 39.86
N ALA A 546 -0.09 -24.27 39.15
CA ALA A 546 -0.50 -22.97 39.67
C ALA A 546 -2.01 -22.70 39.49
N LEU A 547 -2.60 -23.28 38.43
CA LEU A 547 -4.02 -23.14 38.08
C LEU A 547 -4.71 -24.52 37.96
N PRO A 548 -6.01 -24.63 38.30
CA PRO A 548 -6.76 -23.65 39.11
C PRO A 548 -6.10 -23.50 40.49
N PHE A 549 -6.35 -22.40 41.20
CA PHE A 549 -5.70 -22.18 42.48
C PHE A 549 -5.96 -23.35 43.44
N PRO A 550 -4.92 -24.05 43.94
CA PRO A 550 -5.10 -25.26 44.74
C PRO A 550 -5.75 -24.98 46.10
N LYS A 551 -5.65 -23.72 46.56
CA LYS A 551 -6.31 -23.20 47.77
C LYS A 551 -6.75 -21.77 47.49
N LYS A 552 -7.74 -21.30 48.26
CA LYS A 552 -8.13 -19.89 48.24
C LYS A 552 -6.92 -19.03 48.61
N PRO A 553 -6.49 -18.09 47.75
CA PRO A 553 -5.36 -17.22 48.07
C PRO A 553 -5.72 -16.33 49.26
N VAL A 554 -4.78 -16.20 50.21
CA VAL A 554 -4.91 -15.25 51.33
C VAL A 554 -4.80 -13.81 50.83
N MET A 555 -3.96 -13.60 49.82
CA MET A 555 -3.78 -12.34 49.10
C MET A 555 -3.65 -12.64 47.61
N LEU A 556 -4.35 -11.88 46.78
CA LEU A 556 -4.21 -11.88 45.32
C LEU A 556 -3.75 -10.48 44.90
N SER A 557 -2.59 -10.39 44.28
CA SER A 557 -2.06 -9.15 43.71
C SER A 557 -2.12 -9.25 42.18
N VAL A 558 -2.77 -8.27 41.56
CA VAL A 558 -2.92 -8.18 40.10
C VAL A 558 -2.00 -7.07 39.60
N PHE A 559 -1.15 -7.37 38.61
CA PHE A 559 -0.13 -6.45 38.10
C PHE A 559 -0.25 -6.32 36.57
N GLY A 560 0.14 -5.15 36.04
CA GLY A 560 0.23 -4.88 34.61
C GLY A 560 -0.79 -3.86 34.10
N TYR A 561 -0.41 -3.09 33.07
CA TYR A 561 -1.27 -2.04 32.49
C TYR A 561 -2.54 -2.60 31.84
N ASP A 562 -2.50 -3.86 31.38
CA ASP A 562 -3.62 -4.55 30.74
C ASP A 562 -4.72 -4.96 31.74
N ALA A 563 -4.39 -5.03 33.04
CA ALA A 563 -5.33 -5.39 34.09
C ALA A 563 -6.29 -4.24 34.49
N THR A 564 -6.13 -3.04 33.94
CA THR A 564 -6.92 -1.86 34.28
C THR A 564 -7.73 -1.36 33.09
N VAL A 565 -9.00 -1.02 33.31
CA VAL A 565 -9.85 -0.37 32.30
C VAL A 565 -9.31 1.04 32.02
N SER A 566 -9.12 1.38 30.73
CA SER A 566 -8.70 2.72 30.33
C SER A 566 -9.67 3.79 30.88
N PRO A 567 -9.17 4.88 31.49
CA PRO A 567 -10.02 5.96 32.00
C PRO A 567 -10.68 6.78 30.89
N THR A 568 -10.21 6.66 29.63
CA THR A 568 -10.77 7.37 28.47
C THR A 568 -11.16 6.41 27.35
N LYS A 569 -12.34 6.65 26.75
CA LYS A 569 -12.73 6.07 25.46
C LYS A 569 -11.98 6.84 24.38
N ASN A 570 -11.15 6.17 23.58
CA ASN A 570 -10.35 6.82 22.53
C ASN A 570 -11.20 7.05 21.26
N THR A 571 -12.20 7.93 21.34
CA THR A 571 -13.21 8.15 20.28
C THR A 571 -12.80 9.16 19.20
N ASP A 572 -11.67 9.87 19.34
CA ASP A 572 -11.26 10.90 18.39
C ASP A 572 -10.12 10.45 17.46
N THR A 573 -10.31 10.63 16.15
CA THR A 573 -9.39 10.50 14.99
C THR A 573 -8.54 9.23 14.85
N LEU A 574 -7.90 8.76 15.92
CA LEU A 574 -7.12 7.52 16.04
C LEU A 574 -7.91 6.28 15.57
N PHE A 575 -9.20 6.21 15.91
CA PHE A 575 -10.11 5.15 15.49
C PHE A 575 -10.32 5.09 13.96
N GLN A 576 -10.31 6.25 13.30
CA GLN A 576 -10.45 6.35 11.85
C GLN A 576 -9.18 5.90 11.10
N LEU A 577 -8.04 5.89 11.78
CA LEU A 577 -6.75 5.55 11.18
C LEU A 577 -6.27 4.14 11.54
N GLY A 578 -6.94 3.49 12.48
CA GLY A 578 -6.58 2.16 12.95
C GLY A 578 -5.38 2.10 13.88
N TYR A 579 -5.15 3.22 14.57
CA TYR A 579 -4.07 3.37 15.53
C TYR A 579 -4.61 3.27 16.94
N THR A 580 -4.07 2.36 17.75
CA THR A 580 -4.23 2.36 19.20
C THR A 580 -2.89 2.02 19.87
N SER A 581 -2.70 2.57 21.08
CA SER A 581 -1.58 2.48 22.04
C SER A 581 -0.82 3.80 22.32
N SER A 582 -0.86 4.82 21.47
CA SER A 582 -0.30 6.14 21.85
C SER A 582 -0.84 7.30 21.00
N ALA A 583 -0.80 8.53 21.55
CA ALA A 583 -1.14 9.74 20.80
C ALA A 583 -0.19 9.97 19.61
N GLU A 584 1.05 9.46 19.67
CA GLU A 584 2.02 9.56 18.57
C GLU A 584 1.61 8.72 17.35
N MET A 585 0.91 7.60 17.54
CA MET A 585 0.40 6.82 16.41
C MET A 585 -0.64 7.58 15.59
N GLY A 586 -1.37 8.53 16.18
CA GLY A 586 -2.29 9.40 15.43
C GLY A 586 -1.58 10.35 14.45
N GLN A 587 -0.25 10.49 14.59
CA GLN A 587 0.60 11.26 13.70
C GLN A 587 1.21 10.41 12.58
N ALA A 588 0.98 9.10 12.60
CA ALA A 588 1.51 8.16 11.63
C ALA A 588 0.89 8.40 10.25
N VAL A 589 1.76 8.64 9.27
CA VAL A 589 1.35 8.78 7.88
C VAL A 589 1.19 7.38 7.27
N LEU A 590 -0.01 7.06 6.80
CA LEU A 590 -0.30 5.78 6.13
C LEU A 590 0.67 5.53 4.97
N GLY A 591 1.20 4.31 4.87
CA GLY A 591 2.18 3.94 3.85
C GLY A 591 3.63 4.33 4.18
N THR A 592 3.91 4.79 5.41
CA THR A 592 5.28 4.99 5.91
C THR A 592 5.57 4.06 7.08
N GLU A 593 6.78 3.49 7.12
CA GLU A 593 7.24 2.74 8.28
C GLU A 593 7.52 3.72 9.42
N GLN A 594 6.90 3.49 10.57
CA GLN A 594 7.03 4.31 11.75
C GLN A 594 7.19 3.38 12.95
N HIS A 595 8.10 3.71 13.87
CA HIS A 595 8.30 2.96 15.10
C HIS A 595 7.64 3.71 16.25
N PHE A 596 6.60 3.10 16.83
CA PHE A 596 5.92 3.62 18.00
C PHE A 596 6.20 2.75 19.22
N ASP A 597 6.09 3.34 20.41
CA ASP A 597 6.02 2.57 21.64
C ASP A 597 4.79 1.65 21.58
N GLN A 598 5.01 0.34 21.66
CA GLN A 598 3.91 -0.64 21.69
C GLN A 598 3.19 -0.64 23.04
N ALA A 599 3.75 0.01 24.05
CA ALA A 599 3.11 0.14 25.35
C ALA A 599 2.01 1.22 25.28
N ALA A 600 0.77 0.80 25.53
CA ALA A 600 -0.32 1.74 25.74
C ALA A 600 -0.10 2.53 27.05
N ARG A 601 0.36 3.78 26.94
CA ARG A 601 0.52 4.68 28.11
C ARG A 601 -0.86 5.12 28.62
N GLY A 602 -1.51 4.28 29.44
CA GLY A 602 -2.74 4.64 30.15
C GLY A 602 -3.89 3.61 30.15
N GLY A 603 -3.75 2.44 29.53
CA GLY A 603 -4.79 1.39 29.59
C GLY A 603 -4.86 0.49 28.35
N THR A 604 -5.71 -0.54 28.42
CA THR A 604 -5.88 -1.70 27.53
C THR A 604 -5.72 -1.45 26.02
N ILE A 605 -5.12 -2.42 25.32
CA ILE A 605 -5.17 -2.55 23.86
C ILE A 605 -6.62 -2.86 23.46
N VAL A 606 -7.37 -1.85 23.02
CA VAL A 606 -8.59 -2.09 22.26
C VAL A 606 -8.17 -2.40 20.82
N THR A 607 -8.28 -3.67 20.43
CA THR A 607 -8.12 -4.09 19.04
C THR A 607 -9.27 -3.51 18.22
N GLY A 608 -8.99 -2.78 17.15
CA GLY A 608 -10.03 -2.26 16.29
C GLY A 608 -9.61 -1.03 15.52
N GLY A 609 -8.83 -1.20 14.45
CA GLY A 609 -8.75 -0.17 13.43
C GLY A 609 -9.85 -0.33 12.40
N ARG A 610 -10.55 0.77 12.08
CA ARG A 610 -11.65 0.88 11.09
C ARG A 610 -12.72 -0.24 11.11
N ALA A 611 -12.41 -1.46 10.70
CA ALA A 611 -13.35 -2.53 10.38
C ALA A 611 -13.77 -3.43 11.57
N GLY A 612 -13.20 -3.24 12.77
CA GLY A 612 -13.38 -4.15 13.92
C GLY A 612 -13.67 -3.47 15.26
N ALA A 613 -14.04 -2.20 15.21
CA ALA A 613 -13.87 -1.32 16.35
C ALA A 613 -15.24 -1.03 16.99
N ASN A 614 -15.57 -1.79 18.02
CA ASN A 614 -16.76 -1.62 18.85
C ASN A 614 -16.35 -1.20 20.27
N GLY A 615 -17.21 -0.48 20.99
CA GLY A 615 -16.92 -0.06 22.36
C GLY A 615 -16.71 -1.27 23.29
N PRO A 616 -15.96 -1.21 24.39
CA PRO A 616 -15.85 -2.36 25.29
C PRO A 616 -17.23 -2.88 25.73
N ALA A 617 -17.39 -4.21 25.80
CA ALA A 617 -18.58 -4.83 26.38
C ALA A 617 -18.70 -4.38 27.84
N HIS A 618 -19.71 -3.57 28.15
CA HIS A 618 -20.05 -3.16 29.51
C HIS A 618 -21.31 -3.86 29.96
#